data_AF-A0A6M7V6V7-F1
#
_entry.id   AF-A0A6M7V6V7-F1
#
_cell.length_a   1.000
_cell.length_b   1.000
_cell.length_c   1.000
_cell.angle_alpha   90.00
_cell.angle_beta   90.00
_cell.angle_gamma   90.00
#
_symmetry.space_group_name_H-M   'P 1'
#
loop_
_entity.id
_entity.type
_entity.pdbx_description
1 polymer ?
#
loop_
_entity_poly.entity_id
_entity_poly.type
_entity_poly.pdbx_seq_one_letter_code
_entity_poly.pdbx_strand_id
1 'polypeptide(L)'
;MAQDSSAVKERIKGATIRGSEDGVDYVELLKANGSILGKDEDGKYTGEWTIDSKGEVCLSYDDDEEDDDCGSLSADGKQLVFLSDGSAARVTLANRKP
;
A
#
# COMPACT_ATOMS: atom_id res chain seq x y z
N MET A 1 2.43 -6.03 20.28
CA MET A 1 3.48 -6.74 19.52
C MET A 1 3.51 -6.08 18.15
N ALA A 2 4.55 -5.31 17.84
CA ALA A 2 4.70 -4.75 16.50
C ALA A 2 4.85 -5.91 15.50
N GLN A 3 4.21 -5.83 14.33
CA GLN A 3 4.50 -6.79 13.27
C GLN A 3 5.95 -6.58 12.83
N ASP A 4 6.67 -7.67 12.61
CA ASP A 4 8.02 -7.61 12.09
C ASP A 4 8.00 -6.99 10.67
N SER A 5 8.80 -5.95 10.44
CA SER A 5 8.80 -5.20 9.18
C SER A 5 9.16 -6.07 7.97
N SER A 6 9.97 -7.12 8.16
CA SER A 6 10.26 -8.11 7.12
C SER A 6 9.03 -8.97 6.81
N ALA A 7 8.26 -9.37 7.83
CA ALA A 7 7.02 -10.10 7.63
C ALA A 7 5.95 -9.28 6.89
N VAL A 8 5.83 -7.98 7.18
CA VAL A 8 4.94 -7.06 6.45
C VAL A 8 5.40 -6.91 5.01
N LYS A 9 6.70 -6.64 4.80
CA LYS A 9 7.30 -6.52 3.47
C LYS A 9 6.98 -7.74 2.60
N GLU A 10 7.21 -8.95 3.12
CA GLU A 10 6.94 -10.17 2.36
C GLU A 10 5.45 -10.36 2.06
N ARG A 11 4.54 -9.90 2.93
CA ARG A 11 3.09 -10.01 2.70
C ARG A 11 2.65 -9.10 1.57
N ILE A 12 3.10 -7.86 1.59
CA ILE A 12 2.60 -6.84 0.68
C ILE A 12 3.31 -6.81 -0.67
N LYS A 13 4.50 -7.43 -0.75
CA LYS A 13 5.23 -7.63 -2.00
C LYS A 13 4.37 -8.34 -3.05
N GLY A 14 4.06 -7.64 -4.14
CA GLY A 14 3.20 -8.11 -5.23
C GLY A 14 1.70 -8.03 -4.95
N ALA A 15 1.29 -7.45 -3.81
CA ALA A 15 -0.11 -7.29 -3.47
C ALA A 15 -0.76 -6.19 -4.33
N THR A 16 -2.07 -6.32 -4.52
CA THR A 16 -2.90 -5.26 -5.10
C THR A 16 -3.70 -4.60 -4.00
N ILE A 17 -3.65 -3.27 -3.90
CA ILE A 17 -4.53 -2.50 -3.02
C ILE A 17 -5.61 -1.80 -3.85
N ARG A 18 -6.81 -1.68 -3.27
CA ARG A 18 -7.95 -0.97 -3.85
C ARG A 18 -8.56 -0.10 -2.77
N GLY A 19 -8.67 1.19 -3.03
CA GLY A 19 -9.29 2.15 -2.13
C GLY A 19 -10.15 3.14 -2.90
N SER A 20 -10.67 4.10 -2.16
CA SER A 20 -11.36 5.26 -2.71
C SER A 20 -10.85 6.49 -1.98
N GLU A 21 -10.49 7.54 -2.72
CA GLU A 21 -10.01 8.82 -2.20
C GLU A 21 -10.83 9.93 -2.83
N ASP A 22 -11.40 10.83 -2.03
CA ASP A 22 -12.30 11.91 -2.48
C ASP A 22 -13.44 11.47 -3.44
N GLY A 23 -13.85 10.20 -3.34
CA GLY A 23 -14.89 9.60 -4.19
C GLY A 23 -14.39 8.98 -5.49
N VAL A 24 -13.08 9.01 -5.74
CA VAL A 24 -12.39 8.38 -6.86
C VAL A 24 -11.86 7.01 -6.44
N ASP A 25 -12.25 5.96 -7.17
CA ASP A 25 -11.75 4.62 -6.93
C ASP A 25 -10.38 4.43 -7.59
N TYR A 26 -9.42 3.88 -6.85
CA TYR A 26 -8.09 3.56 -7.35
C TYR A 26 -7.73 2.08 -7.18
N VAL A 27 -6.79 1.62 -8.00
CA VAL A 27 -6.14 0.32 -7.84
C VAL A 27 -4.63 0.43 -8.04
N GLU A 28 -3.90 -0.20 -7.14
CA GLU A 28 -2.43 -0.16 -7.16
C GLU A 28 -1.83 -1.54 -7.02
N LEU A 29 -0.78 -1.80 -7.79
CA LEU A 29 0.08 -2.96 -7.64
C LEU A 29 1.38 -2.56 -6.95
N LEU A 30 1.60 -3.08 -5.75
CA LEU A 30 2.83 -2.90 -4.98
C LEU A 30 3.86 -3.93 -5.43
N LYS A 31 4.70 -3.58 -6.40
CA LYS A 31 5.64 -4.52 -7.02
C LYS A 31 6.76 -4.93 -6.10
N ALA A 32 7.36 -6.08 -6.41
CA ALA A 32 8.45 -6.64 -5.61
C ALA A 32 9.72 -5.79 -5.52
N ASN A 33 9.93 -4.89 -6.48
CA ASN A 33 11.07 -4.00 -6.54
C ASN A 33 10.88 -2.70 -5.75
N GLY A 34 9.75 -2.50 -5.06
CA GLY A 34 9.44 -1.26 -4.35
C GLY A 34 8.66 -0.23 -5.17
N SER A 35 8.35 -0.50 -6.45
CA SER A 35 7.56 0.44 -7.24
C SER A 35 6.05 0.18 -7.13
N ILE A 36 5.26 1.24 -7.26
CA ILE A 36 3.81 1.22 -7.40
C ILE A 36 3.46 1.33 -8.88
N LEU A 37 2.46 0.55 -9.33
CA LEU A 37 1.71 0.86 -10.54
C LEU A 37 0.26 1.12 -10.17
N GLY A 38 -0.13 2.38 -10.25
CA GLY A 38 -1.47 2.84 -9.94
C GLY A 38 -2.32 3.08 -11.18
N LYS A 39 -3.63 3.04 -10.96
CA LYS A 39 -4.62 3.49 -11.92
C LYS A 39 -5.88 3.94 -11.19
N ASP A 40 -6.41 5.07 -11.60
CA ASP A 40 -7.70 5.63 -11.22
C ASP A 40 -8.54 5.96 -12.49
N GLU A 41 -9.49 6.90 -12.37
CA GLU A 41 -10.28 7.38 -13.51
C GLU A 41 -9.51 8.34 -14.44
N ASP A 42 -8.55 9.09 -13.92
CA ASP A 42 -7.75 10.08 -14.66
C ASP A 42 -6.63 9.45 -15.47
N GLY A 43 -6.11 8.29 -15.04
CA GLY A 43 -5.12 7.56 -15.81
C GLY A 43 -4.31 6.58 -15.01
N LYS A 44 -3.10 6.31 -15.52
CA LYS A 44 -2.11 5.48 -14.83
C LYS A 44 -1.10 6.41 -14.19
N TYR A 45 -0.68 6.05 -12.98
CA TYR A 45 0.36 6.76 -12.25
C TYR A 45 1.40 5.78 -11.69
N THR A 46 2.52 6.32 -11.23
CA THR A 46 3.63 5.57 -10.62
C THR A 46 3.99 6.17 -9.28
N GLY A 47 4.68 5.37 -8.49
CA GLY A 47 5.17 5.75 -7.19
C GLY A 47 6.12 4.69 -6.63
N GLU A 48 6.45 4.84 -5.36
CA GLU A 48 7.31 3.95 -4.60
C GLU A 48 6.64 3.57 -3.29
N TRP A 49 6.94 2.36 -2.80
CA TRP A 49 6.50 1.90 -1.49
C TRP A 49 7.68 1.39 -0.69
N THR A 50 7.66 1.69 0.61
CA THR A 50 8.64 1.22 1.58
C THR A 50 7.97 0.66 2.83
N ILE A 51 8.74 -0.06 3.65
CA ILE A 51 8.31 -0.43 5.00
C ILE A 51 9.23 0.30 5.97
N ASP A 52 8.65 1.06 6.89
CA ASP A 52 9.39 1.81 7.87
C ASP A 52 9.92 0.89 9.02
N SER A 53 10.61 1.50 9.98
CA SER A 53 11.15 0.78 11.15
C SER A 53 10.09 0.18 12.09
N LYS A 54 8.84 0.66 12.02
CA LYS A 54 7.71 0.19 12.83
C LYS A 54 6.88 -0.88 12.12
N GLY A 55 7.13 -1.14 10.84
CA GLY A 55 6.37 -2.08 10.03
C GLY A 55 5.17 -1.44 9.32
N GLU A 56 5.14 -0.12 9.21
CA GLU A 56 4.15 0.66 8.46
C GLU A 56 4.53 0.64 6.98
N VAL A 57 3.53 0.54 6.10
CA VAL A 57 3.69 0.60 4.65
C VAL A 57 3.54 2.06 4.24
N CYS A 58 4.59 2.67 3.72
CA CYS A 58 4.57 4.06 3.29
C CYS A 58 4.57 4.13 1.76
N LEU A 59 3.62 4.90 1.21
CA LEU A 59 3.42 5.11 -0.22
C LEU A 59 3.84 6.53 -0.58
N SER A 60 4.59 6.66 -1.67
CA SER A 60 5.12 7.93 -2.18
C SER A 60 4.82 7.99 -3.68
N TYR A 61 4.35 9.13 -4.19
CA TYR A 61 3.94 9.27 -5.58
C TYR A 61 4.76 10.35 -6.27
N ASP A 62 5.11 10.13 -7.54
CA ASP A 62 6.03 11.03 -8.27
C ASP A 62 5.46 12.45 -8.47
N ASP A 63 4.13 12.59 -8.40
CA ASP A 63 3.41 13.84 -8.61
C ASP A 63 3.06 14.59 -7.30
N ASP A 64 3.37 14.03 -6.13
CA ASP A 64 3.13 14.66 -4.83
C ASP A 64 4.44 15.15 -4.19
N GLU A 65 4.47 16.42 -3.81
CA GLU A 65 5.53 17.01 -2.97
C GLU A 65 5.28 16.79 -1.47
N GLU A 66 4.16 16.14 -1.10
CA GLU A 66 3.75 15.91 0.29
C GLU A 66 4.40 14.65 0.90
N ASP A 67 4.39 14.58 2.24
CA ASP A 67 4.98 13.49 3.03
C ASP A 67 4.38 12.12 2.67
N ASP A 68 5.19 11.06 2.73
CA ASP A 68 4.76 9.68 2.44
C ASP A 68 3.48 9.30 3.20
N ASP A 69 2.47 8.77 2.50
CA ASP A 69 1.24 8.30 3.15
C ASP A 69 1.45 6.89 3.71
N CYS A 70 1.61 6.82 5.03
CA CYS A 70 1.90 5.59 5.75
C CYS A 70 0.64 4.92 6.29
N GLY A 71 0.56 3.60 6.14
CA GLY A 71 -0.54 2.77 6.61
C GLY A 71 -0.10 1.53 7.38
N SER A 72 -0.95 1.06 8.27
CA SER A 72 -0.77 -0.20 9.02
C SER A 72 -1.53 -1.34 8.36
N LEU A 73 -0.82 -2.44 8.07
CA LEU A 73 -1.46 -3.67 7.59
C LEU A 73 -2.24 -4.33 8.74
N SER A 74 -3.55 -4.48 8.55
CA SER A 74 -4.45 -5.21 9.46
C SER A 74 -3.93 -6.63 9.75
N ALA A 75 -4.32 -7.17 10.92
CA ALA A 75 -3.81 -8.47 11.39
C ALA A 75 -4.15 -9.64 10.44
N ASP A 76 -5.26 -9.56 9.70
CA ASP A 76 -5.65 -10.56 8.70
C ASP A 76 -5.02 -10.33 7.32
N GLY A 77 -4.28 -9.22 7.15
CA GLY A 77 -3.59 -8.86 5.91
C GLY A 77 -4.52 -8.42 4.77
N LYS A 78 -5.80 -8.15 5.05
CA LYS A 78 -6.79 -7.82 4.01
C LYS A 78 -7.07 -6.34 3.86
N GLN A 79 -6.57 -5.53 4.80
CA GLN A 79 -6.74 -4.08 4.80
C GLN A 79 -5.44 -3.38 5.14
N LEU A 80 -5.15 -2.29 4.44
CA LEU A 80 -4.15 -1.30 4.80
C LEU A 80 -4.91 -0.10 5.34
N VAL A 81 -4.64 0.30 6.58
CA VAL A 81 -5.33 1.42 7.25
C VAL A 81 -4.37 2.60 7.33
N PHE A 82 -4.68 3.69 6.65
CA PHE A 82 -3.83 4.88 6.57
C PHE A 82 -3.83 5.65 7.88
N LEU A 83 -2.65 6.14 8.27
CA LEU A 83 -2.42 6.79 9.56
C LEU A 83 -2.79 8.29 9.52
N SER A 84 -2.80 8.87 8.33
CA SER A 84 -3.15 10.27 8.05
C SER A 84 -4.61 10.57 8.41
N ASP A 85 -5.54 9.74 7.94
CA ASP A 85 -6.98 9.98 8.04
C ASP A 85 -7.81 8.80 8.58
N GLY A 86 -7.20 7.61 8.75
CA GLY A 86 -7.88 6.40 9.18
C GLY A 86 -8.70 5.69 8.09
N SER A 87 -8.61 6.14 6.85
CA SER A 87 -9.17 5.46 5.69
C SER A 87 -8.51 4.08 5.50
N ALA A 88 -9.15 3.22 4.71
CA ALA A 88 -8.66 1.86 4.53
C ALA A 88 -8.79 1.38 3.08
N ALA A 89 -7.68 0.88 2.54
CA ALA A 89 -7.64 0.18 1.28
C ALA A 89 -7.74 -1.33 1.47
N ARG A 90 -8.51 -2.00 0.62
CA ARG A 90 -8.58 -3.46 0.57
C ARG A 90 -7.33 -4.02 -0.10
N VAL A 91 -6.65 -4.91 0.61
CA VAL A 91 -5.44 -5.61 0.16
C VAL A 91 -5.81 -6.99 -0.38
N THR A 92 -5.33 -7.29 -1.58
CA THR A 92 -5.33 -8.63 -2.16
C THR A 92 -3.88 -9.09 -2.27
N LEU A 93 -3.47 -9.96 -1.36
CA LEU A 93 -2.10 -10.50 -1.33
C LEU A 93 -1.83 -11.31 -2.60
N ALA A 94 -0.61 -11.23 -3.13
CA ALA A 94 -0.18 -12.10 -4.21
C ALA A 94 -0.36 -13.56 -3.78
N ASN A 95 -0.96 -14.39 -4.64
CA ASN A 95 -1.15 -15.82 -4.37
C ASN A 95 0.20 -16.45 -4.02
N ARG A 96 0.45 -16.64 -2.72
CA ARG A 96 1.54 -17.50 -2.26
C ARG A 96 1.06 -18.92 -2.56
N LYS A 97 1.63 -19.52 -3.60
CA LYS A 97 1.45 -20.95 -3.87
C LYS A 97 1.81 -21.70 -2.58
N PRO A 98 0.95 -22.63 -2.10
CA PRO A 98 1.19 -23.36 -0.85
C PRO A 98 2.49 -24.18 -0.90
#